data_AF-A0A9E2UWK1-F1
#
_entry.id   AF-A0A9E2UWK1-F1
#
_cell.length_a   1.000
_cell.length_b   1.000
_cell.length_c   1.000
_cell.angle_alpha   90.00
_cell.angle_beta   90.00
_cell.angle_gamma   90.00
#
_symmetry.space_group_name_H-M   'P 1'
#
loop_
_entity.id
_entity.type
_entity.pdbx_description
1 polymer ?
#
loop_
_entity_poly.entity_id
_entity_poly.type
_entity_poly.pdbx_seq_one_letter_code
_entity_poly.pdbx_strand_id
1 'polypeptide(L)'
;MVQTRHAEGQALIESCIVIGMMCLLLMGLFQLVQLFMAQEILDYAAGRGARAKTVGFNDFMVSKTVRIGAIANAGALMVPERSGGGPWVQWTRHESPRIPHYLQSESWELDAILNYALWDTIAWSYPASDADILHFEVHQAVPLMFFSNVFKAFFSGSAVPMQGVADIENHYSLYLQ
;
A
#
# COMPACT_ATOMS: atom_id res chain seq x y z
N MET A 1 -50.99 -33.28 18.51
CA MET A 1 -50.60 -32.03 19.20
C MET A 1 -49.11 -32.14 19.48
N VAL A 2 -48.36 -31.08 19.17
CA VAL A 2 -46.95 -30.85 19.56
C VAL A 2 -45.87 -31.61 18.77
N GLN A 3 -45.43 -31.02 17.65
CA GLN A 3 -44.07 -31.20 17.12
C GLN A 3 -43.58 -29.95 16.36
N THR A 4 -43.97 -28.74 16.80
CA THR A 4 -43.61 -27.48 16.13
C THR A 4 -42.41 -26.77 16.77
N ARG A 5 -42.07 -27.07 18.04
CA ARG A 5 -41.01 -26.35 18.77
C ARG A 5 -39.57 -26.68 18.33
N HIS A 6 -39.33 -27.83 17.69
CA HIS A 6 -37.98 -28.19 17.22
C HIS A 6 -37.58 -27.49 15.90
N ALA A 7 -38.56 -27.14 15.05
CA ALA A 7 -38.29 -26.49 13.78
C ALA A 7 -37.90 -25.01 13.94
N GLU A 8 -38.44 -24.32 14.95
CA GLU A 8 -38.19 -22.89 15.18
C GLU A 8 -36.74 -22.59 15.60
N GLY A 9 -36.15 -23.44 16.44
CA GLY A 9 -34.73 -23.33 16.83
C GLY A 9 -33.77 -23.70 15.71
N GLN A 10 -34.15 -24.67 14.87
CA GLN A 10 -33.33 -25.10 13.73
C GLN A 10 -33.22 -24.02 12.66
N ALA A 11 -34.32 -23.33 12.33
CA ALA A 11 -34.32 -22.25 11.34
C ALA A 11 -33.43 -21.06 11.77
N LEU A 12 -33.38 -20.77 13.08
CA LEU A 12 -32.48 -19.73 13.61
C LEU A 12 -31.00 -20.13 13.46
N ILE A 13 -30.64 -21.36 13.79
CA ILE A 13 -29.26 -21.85 13.67
C ILE A 13 -28.84 -21.89 12.20
N GLU A 14 -29.70 -22.38 11.31
CA GLU A 14 -29.44 -22.42 9.87
C GLU A 14 -29.22 -21.00 9.32
N SER A 15 -30.06 -20.04 9.72
CA SER A 15 -29.89 -18.63 9.34
C SER A 15 -28.59 -18.04 9.88
N CYS A 16 -28.23 -18.32 11.14
CA CYS A 16 -26.96 -17.88 11.72
C CYS A 16 -25.74 -18.44 10.97
N ILE A 17 -25.79 -19.71 10.57
CA ILE A 17 -24.72 -20.35 9.80
C ILE A 17 -24.61 -19.72 8.41
N VAL A 18 -25.74 -19.50 7.72
CA VAL A 18 -25.76 -18.86 6.39
C VAL A 18 -25.22 -17.42 6.46
N ILE A 19 -25.65 -16.64 7.45
CA ILE A 19 -25.15 -15.28 7.66
C ILE A 19 -23.65 -15.30 7.98
N GLY A 20 -23.20 -16.21 8.85
CA GLY A 20 -21.79 -16.38 9.18
C GLY A 20 -20.94 -16.72 7.95
N MET A 21 -21.40 -17.65 7.11
CA MET A 21 -20.73 -18.00 5.86
C MET A 21 -20.70 -16.81 4.89
N MET A 22 -21.80 -16.08 4.76
CA MET A 22 -21.85 -14.88 3.91
C MET A 22 -20.86 -13.81 4.40
N CYS A 23 -20.75 -13.58 5.71
CA CYS A 23 -19.77 -12.66 6.28
C CYS A 23 -18.32 -13.09 5.98
N LEU A 24 -18.01 -14.38 6.10
CA LEU A 24 -16.67 -14.89 5.79
C LEU A 24 -16.31 -14.70 4.31
N LEU A 25 -17.25 -14.97 3.40
CA LEU A 25 -17.07 -14.75 1.97
C LEU A 25 -16.83 -13.27 1.66
N LEU A 26 -17.62 -12.37 2.25
CA LEU A 26 -17.46 -10.93 2.07
C LEU A 26 -16.12 -10.42 2.61
N MET A 27 -15.68 -10.90 3.78
CA MET A 27 -14.36 -10.57 4.33
C MET A 27 -13.23 -11.04 3.40
N GLY A 28 -13.33 -12.25 2.86
CA GLY A 28 -12.36 -12.80 1.91
C GLY A 28 -12.31 -11.98 0.62
N LEU A 29 -13.46 -11.64 0.04
CA LEU A 29 -13.55 -10.82 -1.17
C LEU A 29 -12.97 -9.41 -0.93
N PHE A 30 -13.30 -8.80 0.21
CA PHE A 30 -12.77 -7.48 0.56
C PHE A 30 -11.25 -7.50 0.75
N GLN A 31 -10.70 -8.56 1.36
CA GLN A 31 -9.25 -8.76 1.47
C GLN A 31 -8.58 -8.88 0.10
N LEU A 32 -9.20 -9.57 -0.87
CA LEU A 32 -8.67 -9.66 -2.23
C LEU A 32 -8.67 -8.30 -2.93
N VAL A 33 -9.78 -7.56 -2.83
CA VAL A 33 -9.88 -6.20 -3.41
C VAL A 33 -8.79 -5.29 -2.85
N GLN A 34 -8.52 -5.34 -1.55
CA GLN A 34 -7.45 -4.56 -0.93
C GLN A 34 -6.06 -4.91 -1.49
N LEU A 35 -5.76 -6.19 -1.72
CA LEU A 35 -4.50 -6.60 -2.33
C LEU A 35 -4.40 -6.10 -3.78
N PHE A 36 -5.46 -6.18 -4.57
CA PHE A 36 -5.47 -5.61 -5.93
C PHE A 36 -5.24 -4.10 -5.92
N MET A 37 -5.90 -3.36 -5.04
CA MET A 37 -5.65 -1.92 -4.88
C MET A 37 -4.20 -1.65 -4.46
N ALA A 38 -3.64 -2.46 -3.56
CA ALA A 38 -2.26 -2.31 -3.13
C ALA A 38 -1.28 -2.54 -4.30
N GLN A 39 -1.55 -3.51 -5.17
CA GLN A 39 -0.77 -3.74 -6.39
C GLN A 39 -0.80 -2.52 -7.32
N GLU A 40 -1.98 -1.98 -7.61
CA GLU A 40 -2.13 -0.82 -8.50
C GLU A 40 -1.39 0.42 -7.96
N ILE A 41 -1.40 0.61 -6.64
CA ILE A 41 -0.64 1.67 -5.98
C ILE A 41 0.88 1.47 -6.13
N LEU A 42 1.37 0.22 -6.07
CA LEU A 42 2.79 -0.07 -6.28
C LEU A 42 3.21 0.15 -7.73
N ASP A 43 2.40 -0.25 -8.71
CA ASP A 43 2.65 0.01 -10.13
C ASP A 43 2.68 1.51 -10.42
N TYR A 44 1.77 2.28 -9.80
CA TYR A 44 1.78 3.74 -9.87
C TYR A 44 3.04 4.34 -9.26
N ALA A 45 3.46 3.85 -8.08
CA ALA A 45 4.68 4.30 -7.41
C ALA A 45 5.93 3.97 -8.24
N ALA A 46 5.99 2.79 -8.87
CA ALA A 46 7.06 2.40 -9.77
C ALA A 46 7.14 3.34 -10.98
N GLY A 47 6.01 3.66 -11.62
CA GLY A 47 5.98 4.62 -12.74
C GLY A 47 6.45 6.02 -12.33
N ARG A 48 6.11 6.48 -11.12
CA ARG A 48 6.62 7.75 -10.59
C ARG A 48 8.13 7.70 -10.30
N GLY A 49 8.62 6.62 -9.70
CA GLY A 49 10.05 6.41 -9.43
C GLY A 49 10.87 6.37 -10.72
N ALA A 50 10.39 5.62 -11.72
CA ALA A 50 10.99 5.53 -13.04
C ALA A 50 11.12 6.91 -13.69
N ARG A 51 10.04 7.72 -13.69
CA ARG A 51 10.07 9.10 -14.22
C ARG A 51 11.03 10.02 -13.46
N ALA A 52 11.09 9.91 -12.15
CA ALA A 52 12.06 10.68 -11.35
C ALA A 52 13.50 10.31 -11.74
N LYS A 53 13.77 9.02 -11.98
CA LYS A 53 15.09 8.55 -12.37
C LYS A 53 15.46 8.96 -13.80
N THR A 54 14.53 8.92 -14.76
CA THR A 54 14.81 9.36 -16.15
C THR A 54 15.13 10.84 -16.26
N VAL A 55 14.60 11.68 -15.37
CA VAL A 55 14.93 13.11 -15.28
C VAL A 55 16.33 13.34 -14.68
N GLY A 56 16.97 12.32 -14.08
CA GLY A 56 18.29 12.44 -13.49
C GLY A 56 18.29 12.78 -12.00
N PHE A 57 17.18 12.58 -11.29
CA PHE A 57 17.17 12.76 -9.84
C PHE A 57 18.07 11.73 -9.14
N ASN A 58 18.71 12.18 -8.06
CA ASN A 58 19.48 11.29 -7.20
C ASN A 58 18.58 10.26 -6.49
N ASP A 59 19.19 9.18 -5.98
CA ASP A 59 18.45 8.07 -5.37
C ASP A 59 17.62 8.50 -4.16
N PHE A 60 18.09 9.52 -3.44
CA PHE A 60 17.35 10.10 -2.32
C PHE A 60 16.02 10.72 -2.75
N MET A 61 16.02 11.54 -3.81
CA MET A 61 14.81 12.15 -4.37
C MET A 61 13.88 11.13 -5.02
N VAL A 62 14.42 10.09 -5.66
CA VAL A 62 13.64 8.95 -6.17
C VAL A 62 12.94 8.24 -5.02
N SER A 63 13.66 7.93 -3.93
CA SER A 63 13.09 7.28 -2.74
C SER A 63 11.93 8.08 -2.13
N LYS A 64 12.08 9.41 -1.99
CA LYS A 64 10.97 10.26 -1.55
C LYS A 64 9.76 10.17 -2.47
N THR A 65 9.99 10.22 -3.77
CA THR A 65 8.92 10.20 -4.77
C THR A 65 8.16 8.88 -4.74
N VAL A 66 8.87 7.76 -4.60
CA VAL A 66 8.29 6.42 -4.45
C VAL A 66 7.48 6.33 -3.16
N ARG A 67 8.03 6.78 -2.02
CA ARG A 67 7.32 6.81 -0.72
C ARG A 67 6.00 7.59 -0.78
N ILE A 68 6.00 8.75 -1.44
CA ILE A 68 4.78 9.54 -1.67
C ILE A 68 3.83 8.86 -2.67
N GLY A 69 4.35 8.22 -3.71
CA GLY A 69 3.55 7.45 -4.66
C GLY A 69 2.81 6.28 -4.01
N ALA A 70 3.46 5.63 -3.04
CA ALA A 70 2.92 4.50 -2.29
C ALA A 70 2.26 4.89 -0.96
N ILE A 71 1.92 6.17 -0.75
CA ILE A 71 1.38 6.67 0.53
C ILE A 71 0.10 5.94 0.98
N ALA A 72 -0.73 5.53 0.01
CA ALA A 72 -1.97 4.79 0.30
C ALA A 72 -1.71 3.39 0.87
N ASN A 73 -0.54 2.79 0.61
CA ASN A 73 -0.12 1.51 1.19
C ASN A 73 0.78 1.68 2.43
N ALA A 74 1.08 2.92 2.84
CA ALA A 74 2.05 3.20 3.90
C ALA A 74 1.51 2.95 5.33
N GLY A 75 0.22 2.62 5.46
CA GLY A 75 -0.42 2.36 6.75
C GLY A 75 -0.79 3.64 7.49
N ALA A 76 -0.74 3.60 8.82
CA ALA A 76 -1.14 4.73 9.65
C ALA A 76 -0.09 5.85 9.63
N LEU A 77 -0.56 7.10 9.59
CA LEU A 77 0.27 8.29 9.80
C LEU A 77 0.71 8.33 11.27
N MET A 78 2.03 8.31 11.49
CA MET A 78 2.68 8.36 12.79
C MET A 78 3.05 9.79 13.17
N VAL A 79 3.61 10.54 12.21
CA VAL A 79 3.97 11.95 12.38
C VAL A 79 3.43 12.74 11.20
N PRO A 80 2.73 13.85 11.45
CA PRO A 80 2.32 14.36 12.76
C PRO A 80 1.20 13.53 13.38
N GLU A 81 1.07 13.63 14.71
CA GLU A 81 0.02 12.95 15.45
C GLU A 81 -1.36 13.32 14.89
N ARG A 82 -2.20 12.29 14.74
CA ARG A 82 -3.51 12.41 14.12
C ARG A 82 -4.39 13.36 14.94
N SER A 83 -4.61 14.57 14.45
CA SER A 83 -5.34 15.65 15.15
C SER A 83 -6.85 15.42 15.33
N GLY A 84 -7.35 14.18 15.22
CA GLY A 84 -8.78 13.90 15.13
C GLY A 84 -9.40 14.40 13.80
N GLY A 85 -10.65 14.02 13.56
CA GLY A 85 -11.31 14.18 12.26
C GLY A 85 -11.06 12.97 11.35
N GLY A 86 -12.05 12.64 10.53
CA GLY A 86 -11.98 11.47 9.65
C GLY A 86 -10.84 11.54 8.61
N PRO A 87 -10.66 10.49 7.79
CA PRO A 87 -9.58 10.40 6.80
C PRO A 87 -9.47 11.62 5.87
N TRP A 88 -10.61 12.21 5.49
CA TRP A 88 -10.64 13.42 4.65
C TRP A 88 -10.00 14.64 5.31
N VAL A 89 -10.25 14.87 6.60
CA VAL A 89 -9.67 16.01 7.33
C VAL A 89 -8.16 15.84 7.46
N GLN A 90 -7.72 14.62 7.71
CA GLN A 90 -6.32 14.25 7.77
C GLN A 90 -5.61 14.56 6.44
N TRP A 91 -6.16 14.10 5.31
CA TRP A 91 -5.57 14.38 4.00
C TRP A 91 -5.45 15.88 3.71
N THR A 92 -6.55 16.63 3.83
CA THR A 92 -6.60 18.02 3.39
C THR A 92 -5.82 18.97 4.31
N ARG A 93 -5.84 18.74 5.63
CA ARG A 93 -5.19 19.65 6.60
C ARG A 93 -3.77 19.27 6.93
N HIS A 94 -3.40 17.99 6.79
CA HIS A 94 -2.13 17.50 7.30
C HIS A 94 -1.22 16.94 6.23
N GLU A 95 -1.74 16.10 5.34
CA GLU A 95 -0.89 15.39 4.38
C GLU A 95 -0.62 16.24 3.14
N SER A 96 -1.68 16.66 2.44
CA SER A 96 -1.56 17.38 1.17
C SER A 96 -0.69 18.64 1.24
N PRO A 97 -0.78 19.51 2.27
CA PRO A 97 0.09 20.68 2.37
C PRO A 97 1.55 20.34 2.67
N ARG A 98 1.82 19.18 3.30
CA ARG A 98 3.18 18.77 3.71
C ARG A 98 3.93 18.00 2.64
N ILE A 99 3.23 17.39 1.68
CA ILE A 99 3.86 16.65 0.57
C ILE A 99 4.90 17.53 -0.17
N PRO A 100 4.59 18.78 -0.59
CA PRO A 100 5.59 19.63 -1.22
C PRO A 100 6.80 19.91 -0.32
N HIS A 101 6.57 20.16 0.97
CA HIS A 101 7.65 20.40 1.95
C HIS A 101 8.53 19.15 2.13
N TYR A 102 7.94 17.96 2.20
CA TYR A 102 8.65 16.69 2.28
C TYR A 102 9.53 16.45 1.04
N LEU A 103 9.00 16.74 -0.15
CA LEU A 103 9.76 16.60 -1.39
C LEU A 103 10.94 17.58 -1.45
N GLN A 104 10.78 18.79 -0.92
CA GLN A 104 11.81 19.84 -0.93
C GLN A 104 12.85 19.72 0.20
N SER A 105 12.54 19.01 1.29
CA SER A 105 13.41 18.98 2.48
C SER A 105 14.73 18.23 2.27
N GLU A 106 15.63 18.30 3.25
CA GLU A 106 16.84 17.48 3.27
C GLU A 106 16.65 16.21 4.12
N SER A 107 17.62 15.29 4.09
CA SER A 107 17.49 13.92 4.60
C SER A 107 17.11 13.78 6.07
N TRP A 108 17.56 14.68 6.93
CA TRP A 108 17.43 14.55 8.38
C TRP A 108 16.08 15.07 8.93
N GLU A 109 15.31 15.82 8.15
CA GLU A 109 14.01 16.40 8.58
C GLU A 109 12.79 15.59 8.13
N LEU A 110 12.97 14.59 7.27
CA LEU A 110 11.87 13.90 6.57
C LEU A 110 10.82 13.34 7.53
N ASP A 111 11.28 12.60 8.55
CA ASP A 111 10.42 11.91 9.50
C ASP A 111 9.65 12.89 10.41
N ALA A 112 10.13 14.12 10.55
CA ALA A 112 9.43 15.18 11.29
C ALA A 112 8.31 15.82 10.46
N ILE A 113 8.38 15.73 9.13
CA ILE A 113 7.39 16.32 8.22
C ILE A 113 6.23 15.34 7.99
N LEU A 114 6.56 14.12 7.57
CA LEU A 114 5.62 13.03 7.35
C LEU A 114 6.31 11.73 7.76
N ASN A 115 5.60 10.86 8.47
CA ASN A 115 6.07 9.52 8.79
C ASN A 115 4.87 8.58 8.85
N TYR A 116 4.99 7.44 8.17
CA TYR A 116 3.97 6.39 8.14
C TYR A 116 4.56 5.06 8.59
N ALA A 117 3.72 4.26 9.25
CA ALA A 117 4.14 3.01 9.90
C ALA A 117 4.84 1.99 8.99
N LEU A 118 4.53 1.99 7.68
CA LEU A 118 5.05 1.00 6.72
C LEU A 118 5.96 1.63 5.65
N TRP A 119 6.42 2.87 5.82
CA TRP A 119 7.32 3.46 4.82
C TRP A 119 8.66 2.76 4.70
N ASP A 120 9.16 2.20 5.80
CA ASP A 120 10.43 1.47 5.80
C ASP A 120 10.31 0.08 5.16
N THR A 121 9.10 -0.41 4.91
CA THR A 121 8.89 -1.66 4.17
C THR A 121 8.88 -1.46 2.66
N ILE A 122 8.89 -0.21 2.18
CA ILE A 122 8.93 0.13 0.77
C ILE A 122 10.38 0.15 0.32
N ALA A 123 10.75 -0.81 -0.51
CA ALA A 123 12.03 -0.87 -1.19
C ALA A 123 11.83 -0.64 -2.68
N TRP A 124 12.87 -0.21 -3.38
CA TRP A 124 12.85 -0.10 -4.83
C TRP A 124 14.20 -0.49 -5.40
N SER A 125 14.17 -0.96 -6.64
CA SER A 125 15.36 -1.36 -7.40
C SER A 125 15.16 -0.99 -8.86
N TYR A 126 16.25 -0.60 -9.52
CA TYR A 126 16.32 -0.60 -10.97
C TYR A 126 17.54 -1.44 -11.32
N PRO A 127 17.40 -2.58 -12.02
CA PRO A 127 18.56 -3.28 -12.53
C PRO A 127 19.30 -2.33 -13.48
N ALA A 128 20.61 -2.18 -13.28
CA ALA A 128 21.46 -1.39 -14.16
C ALA A 128 21.44 -2.05 -15.54
N SER A 129 20.56 -1.56 -16.39
CA SER A 129 20.38 -2.00 -17.76
C SER A 129 20.98 -0.93 -18.67
N ASP A 130 21.95 -1.31 -19.50
CA ASP A 130 22.51 -0.51 -20.59
C ASP A 130 21.49 -0.25 -21.73
N ALA A 131 20.21 -0.55 -21.49
CA ALA A 131 19.15 -0.46 -22.48
C ALA A 131 18.49 0.93 -22.51
N ASP A 132 17.95 1.26 -23.68
CA ASP A 132 17.04 2.38 -23.90
C ASP A 132 15.77 2.31 -23.04
N ILE A 133 15.53 1.21 -22.32
CA ILE A 133 14.38 1.01 -21.43
C ILE A 133 14.88 0.85 -19.99
N LEU A 134 14.44 1.77 -19.13
CA LEU A 134 14.60 1.70 -17.68
C LEU A 134 13.50 0.83 -17.09
N HIS A 135 13.89 -0.31 -16.54
CA HIS A 135 13.05 -1.17 -15.71
C HIS A 135 13.12 -0.68 -14.27
N PHE A 136 11.98 -0.36 -13.66
CA PHE A 136 11.90 0.12 -12.28
C PHE A 136 10.93 -0.74 -11.47
N GLU A 137 11.38 -1.20 -10.32
CA GLU A 137 10.61 -2.07 -9.44
C GLU A 137 10.42 -1.41 -8.08
N VAL A 138 9.23 -1.55 -7.51
CA VAL A 138 8.91 -1.16 -6.13
C VAL A 138 8.38 -2.38 -5.40
N HIS A 139 8.99 -2.71 -4.28
CA HIS A 139 8.66 -3.86 -3.45
C HIS A 139 8.07 -3.39 -2.13
N GLN A 140 6.99 -4.03 -1.69
CA GLN A 140 6.41 -3.78 -0.37
C GLN A 140 5.78 -5.04 0.21
N ALA A 141 5.96 -5.27 1.51
CA ALA A 141 5.23 -6.28 2.25
C ALA A 141 3.90 -5.70 2.75
N VAL A 142 2.78 -6.10 2.14
CA VAL A 142 1.43 -5.60 2.46
C VAL A 142 0.79 -6.47 3.54
N PRO A 143 0.41 -5.92 4.71
CA PRO A 143 -0.18 -6.71 5.78
C PRO A 143 -1.61 -7.16 5.45
N LEU A 144 -1.98 -8.36 5.87
CA LEU A 144 -3.35 -8.87 5.75
C LEU A 144 -4.22 -8.33 6.89
N MET A 145 -5.38 -7.77 6.56
CA MET A 145 -6.33 -7.28 7.57
C MET A 145 -7.19 -8.41 8.14
N PHE A 146 -7.71 -9.26 7.26
CA PHE A 146 -8.56 -10.40 7.63
C PHE A 146 -7.76 -11.69 7.59
N PHE A 147 -8.09 -12.61 8.50
CA PHE A 147 -7.52 -13.96 8.54
C PHE A 147 -6.00 -14.04 8.70
N SER A 148 -5.33 -12.99 9.19
CA SER A 148 -3.86 -12.96 9.35
C SER A 148 -3.32 -14.13 10.18
N ASN A 149 -4.05 -14.55 11.22
CA ASN A 149 -3.68 -15.71 12.04
C ASN A 149 -3.85 -17.05 11.31
N VAL A 150 -4.88 -17.16 10.46
CA VAL A 150 -5.08 -18.36 9.62
C VAL A 150 -3.98 -18.40 8.56
N PHE A 151 -3.69 -17.27 7.91
CA PHE A 151 -2.63 -17.15 6.93
C PHE A 151 -1.26 -17.51 7.52
N LYS A 152 -0.92 -17.01 8.72
CA LYS A 152 0.30 -17.38 9.46
C LYS A 152 0.42 -18.88 9.73
N ALA A 153 -0.70 -19.60 9.83
CA ALA A 153 -0.68 -21.04 10.06
C ALA A 153 -0.26 -21.83 8.80
N PHE A 154 -0.48 -21.27 7.60
CA PHE A 154 -0.15 -21.90 6.32
C PHE A 154 1.09 -21.31 5.65
N PHE A 155 1.43 -20.05 5.94
CA PHE A 155 2.53 -19.30 5.33
C PHE A 155 3.45 -18.70 6.40
N SER A 156 4.73 -18.60 6.08
CA SER A 156 5.78 -18.06 6.96
C SER A 156 5.78 -16.52 7.04
N GLY A 157 4.61 -15.91 7.29
CA GLY A 157 4.49 -14.45 7.33
C GLY A 157 3.08 -13.95 7.64
N SER A 158 2.96 -12.65 7.91
CA SER A 158 1.68 -11.94 8.11
C SER A 158 1.39 -10.90 7.04
N ALA A 159 2.22 -10.88 6.00
CA ALA A 159 2.15 -9.93 4.91
C ALA A 159 2.40 -10.66 3.60
N VAL A 160 1.82 -10.13 2.52
CA VAL A 160 2.03 -10.61 1.17
C VAL A 160 3.15 -9.75 0.56
N PRO A 161 4.26 -10.34 0.10
CA PRO A 161 5.24 -9.60 -0.67
C PRO A 161 4.62 -9.22 -2.02
N MET A 162 4.61 -7.94 -2.33
CA MET A 162 4.05 -7.39 -3.56
C MET A 162 5.12 -6.57 -4.28
N GLN A 163 5.06 -6.60 -5.62
CA GLN A 163 6.02 -5.93 -6.47
C GLN A 163 5.27 -5.17 -7.55
N GLY A 164 5.43 -3.85 -7.59
CA GLY A 164 5.00 -3.01 -8.70
C GLY A 164 6.13 -2.79 -9.69
N VAL A 165 5.80 -2.73 -10.97
CA VAL A 165 6.80 -2.63 -12.05
C VAL A 165 6.41 -1.54 -13.03
N ALA A 166 7.39 -0.79 -13.51
CA ALA A 166 7.22 0.15 -14.61
C ALA A 166 8.42 0.12 -15.55
N ASP A 167 8.12 0.04 -16.85
CA ASP A 167 9.08 0.18 -17.93
C ASP A 167 8.90 1.56 -18.58
N ILE A 168 9.98 2.32 -18.67
CA ILE A 168 9.98 3.63 -19.32
C ILE A 168 11.22 3.81 -20.18
N GLU A 169 11.08 4.50 -21.31
CA GLU A 169 12.21 4.86 -22.15
C GLU A 169 13.19 5.78 -21.39
N ASN A 170 14.46 5.40 -21.40
CA ASN A 170 15.54 6.07 -20.70
C ASN A 170 16.06 7.26 -21.52
N HIS A 171 15.48 8.43 -21.25
CA HIS A 171 15.87 9.68 -21.91
C HIS A 171 17.05 10.40 -21.23
N TYR A 172 17.65 9.82 -20.18
CA TYR A 172 18.62 10.53 -19.35
C TYR A 172 19.91 10.92 -20.10
N SER A 173 20.32 10.13 -21.09
CA SER A 173 21.48 10.43 -21.93
C SER A 173 21.35 11.74 -22.72
N LEU A 174 20.13 12.22 -22.98
CA LEU A 174 19.86 13.49 -23.67
C LEU A 174 20.07 14.73 -22.78
N TYR A 175 20.03 14.58 -21.45
CA TYR A 175 20.14 15.69 -20.50
C TYR A 175 21.55 15.89 -19.94
N LEU A 176 22.47 14.97 -20.23
CA LEU A 176 23.87 15.02 -19.79
C LEU A 176 24.86 15.53 -20.85
N GLN A 177 24.37 16.04 -21.99
CA GLN A 177 25.16 16.83 -22.95
C GLN A 177 25.14 18.30 -22.57
#